data_AF-A0A1W0W7B9-F1
#
_entry.id   AF-A0A1W0W7B9-F1
#
_cell.length_a   1.000
_cell.length_b   1.000
_cell.length_c   1.000
_cell.angle_alpha   90.00
_cell.angle_beta   90.00
_cell.angle_gamma   90.00
#
_symmetry.space_group_name_H-M   'P 1'
#
loop_
_entity.id
_entity.type
_entity.pdbx_description
1 polymer ?
#
loop_
_entity_poly.entity_id
_entity_poly.type
_entity_poly.pdbx_seq_one_letter_code
_entity_poly.pdbx_strand_id
1 'polypeptide(L)'
;MCRVARFRIPLDETPMVMGELETAGADPEVHGRGVEMPSTHPAYEGKDYRYVYACGARWPCNFFNCITTVDLVEKGANNWHELGSASFFEAGVVTSIVSTMEGDGYALLLDAVTFEEIAQVSPTDYHTASTAAGFQRIYDK
;
A
#
# COMPACT_ATOMS: atom_id res chain seq x y z
N MET A 1 0.43 -17.65 6.70
CA MET A 1 0.09 -16.69 5.62
C MET A 1 -0.78 -15.61 6.21
N CYS A 2 -0.48 -14.35 5.90
CA CYS A 2 -1.22 -13.19 6.40
C CYS A 2 -2.37 -12.83 5.44
N ARG A 3 -3.50 -12.38 5.99
CA ARG A 3 -4.69 -11.95 5.24
C ARG A 3 -5.38 -10.81 5.97
N VAL A 4 -6.17 -10.02 5.25
CA VAL A 4 -7.00 -8.98 5.87
C VAL A 4 -8.27 -9.61 6.43
N ALA A 5 -8.49 -9.45 7.73
CA ALA A 5 -9.65 -10.00 8.43
C ALA A 5 -10.33 -8.91 9.26
N ARG A 6 -11.65 -9.03 9.44
CA ARG A 6 -12.47 -8.09 10.22
C ARG A 6 -13.08 -8.84 11.38
N PHE A 7 -12.83 -8.31 12.57
CA PHE A 7 -13.49 -8.75 13.78
C PHE A 7 -14.67 -7.83 14.04
N ARG A 8 -15.87 -8.40 14.21
CA ARG A 8 -17.05 -7.69 14.71
C ARG A 8 -17.25 -8.07 16.17
N ILE A 9 -17.11 -7.08 17.04
CA ILE A 9 -17.33 -7.23 18.48
C ILE A 9 -18.68 -6.61 18.82
N PRO A 10 -19.69 -7.41 19.20
CA PRO A 10 -20.95 -6.85 19.68
C PRO A 10 -20.70 -6.14 21.01
N LEU A 11 -21.24 -4.93 21.13
CA LEU A 11 -21.17 -4.12 22.36
C LEU A 11 -22.50 -4.13 23.12
N ASP A 12 -23.47 -4.93 22.67
CA ASP A 12 -24.67 -5.16 23.47
C ASP A 12 -24.27 -5.86 24.79
N GLU A 13 -24.98 -5.56 25.89
CA GLU A 13 -24.66 -6.05 27.24
C GLU A 13 -24.83 -7.57 27.41
N THR A 14 -24.92 -8.31 26.30
CA THR A 14 -25.07 -9.75 26.27
C THR A 14 -23.77 -10.40 26.71
N PRO A 15 -23.71 -10.97 27.93
CA PRO A 15 -22.50 -11.58 28.41
C PRO A 15 -22.29 -12.85 27.58
N MET A 16 -21.11 -13.01 26.97
CA MET A 16 -20.64 -14.21 26.25
C MET A 16 -20.90 -14.32 24.74
N VAL A 17 -21.25 -13.24 24.01
CA VAL A 17 -21.23 -13.35 22.53
C VAL A 17 -19.79 -13.29 22.05
N MET A 18 -19.28 -14.43 21.56
CA MET A 18 -18.00 -14.51 20.88
C MET A 18 -18.05 -13.62 19.63
N GLY A 19 -17.10 -12.70 19.50
CA GLY A 19 -17.01 -11.83 18.32
C GLY A 19 -16.88 -12.65 17.03
N GLU A 20 -17.42 -12.13 15.93
CA GLU A 20 -17.38 -12.78 14.62
C GLU A 20 -16.08 -12.38 13.89
N LEU A 21 -15.39 -13.35 13.32
CA LEU A 21 -14.23 -13.13 12.45
C LEU A 21 -14.61 -13.43 11.00
N GLU A 22 -14.59 -12.41 10.16
CA GLU A 22 -14.79 -12.55 8.72
C GLU A 22 -13.52 -12.18 7.94
N THR A 23 -13.40 -12.70 6.72
CA THR A 23 -12.39 -12.21 5.78
C THR A 23 -12.89 -10.88 5.22
N ALA A 24 -12.16 -9.80 5.47
CA ALA A 24 -12.66 -8.43 5.27
C ALA A 24 -12.51 -7.91 3.85
N GLY A 25 -11.69 -8.55 3.03
CA GLY A 25 -11.31 -8.06 1.70
C GLY A 25 -11.16 -9.19 0.69
N ALA A 26 -10.18 -9.03 -0.20
CA ALA A 26 -9.90 -9.99 -1.25
C ALA A 26 -9.46 -11.36 -0.70
N ASP A 27 -9.75 -12.41 -1.46
CA ASP A 27 -9.24 -13.75 -1.17
C ASP A 27 -7.69 -13.73 -1.11
N PRO A 28 -7.04 -14.47 -0.20
CA PRO A 28 -5.59 -14.59 -0.16
C PRO A 28 -4.92 -14.91 -1.50
N GLU A 29 -5.56 -15.68 -2.38
CA GLU A 29 -5.05 -15.93 -3.73
C GLU A 29 -4.98 -14.66 -4.60
N VAL A 30 -5.89 -13.72 -4.38
CA VAL A 30 -6.03 -12.50 -5.19
C VAL A 30 -4.98 -11.46 -4.80
N HIS A 31 -4.64 -11.37 -3.51
CA HIS A 31 -3.68 -10.40 -2.98
C HIS A 31 -2.27 -10.98 -2.76
N GLY A 32 -1.95 -12.18 -3.28
CA GLY A 32 -0.60 -12.76 -3.21
C GLY A 32 -0.21 -13.44 -1.90
N ARG A 33 -1.18 -13.73 -1.01
CA ARG A 33 -1.01 -14.50 0.24
C ARG A 33 -0.02 -13.96 1.28
N GLY A 34 0.47 -12.73 1.10
CA GLY A 34 1.24 -11.96 2.08
C GLY A 34 0.82 -10.52 2.01
N VAL A 35 0.28 -9.97 3.11
CA VAL A 35 -0.13 -8.56 3.25
C VAL A 35 0.26 -8.15 4.67
N GLU A 36 1.07 -7.10 4.79
CA GLU A 36 1.56 -6.55 6.06
C GLU A 36 1.88 -5.06 5.87
N MET A 37 2.22 -4.37 6.96
CA MET A 37 2.40 -2.92 7.03
C MET A 37 1.21 -2.17 6.42
N PRO A 38 -0.02 -2.48 6.86
CA PRO A 38 -1.20 -1.86 6.29
C PRO A 38 -1.30 -0.39 6.70
N SER A 39 -1.89 0.39 5.81
CA SER A 39 -2.25 1.76 6.04
C SER A 39 -3.57 2.08 5.37
N THR A 40 -4.23 3.11 5.87
CA THR A 40 -5.53 3.57 5.39
C THR A 40 -5.47 5.07 5.17
N HIS A 41 -6.42 5.61 4.41
CA HIS A 41 -6.48 7.03 4.17
C HIS A 41 -6.74 7.79 5.49
N PRO A 42 -5.91 8.78 5.89
CA PRO A 42 -5.99 9.41 7.22
C PRO A 42 -7.35 10.04 7.54
N ALA A 43 -8.04 10.59 6.53
CA ALA A 43 -9.38 11.16 6.71
C ALA A 43 -10.46 10.15 7.20
N TYR A 44 -10.18 8.85 7.08
CA TYR A 44 -11.07 7.75 7.47
C TYR A 44 -10.62 7.02 8.74
N GLU A 45 -9.65 7.58 9.48
CA GLU A 45 -9.27 7.02 10.77
C GLU A 45 -10.47 6.96 11.72
N GLY A 46 -10.75 5.76 12.25
CA GLY A 46 -11.90 5.50 13.12
C GLY A 46 -13.28 5.54 12.44
N LYS A 47 -13.34 5.64 11.11
CA LYS A 47 -14.57 5.66 10.32
C LYS A 47 -14.65 4.43 9.41
N ASP A 48 -15.81 4.19 8.83
CA ASP A 48 -15.93 3.19 7.76
C ASP A 48 -15.05 3.57 6.57
N TYR A 49 -14.26 2.61 6.08
CA TYR A 49 -13.33 2.79 4.97
C TYR A 49 -13.40 1.60 3.99
N ARG A 50 -13.02 1.87 2.74
CA ARG A 50 -13.10 0.90 1.64
C ARG A 50 -11.75 0.30 1.25
N TYR A 51 -10.69 1.11 1.27
CA TYR A 51 -9.38 0.71 0.74
C TYR A 51 -8.35 0.52 1.85
N VAL A 52 -7.57 -0.55 1.72
CA VAL A 52 -6.34 -0.78 2.49
C VAL A 52 -5.17 -0.77 1.53
N TYR A 53 -4.12 -0.06 1.88
CA TYR A 53 -2.84 -0.10 1.18
C TYR A 53 -1.85 -0.86 2.05
N ALA A 54 -1.07 -1.76 1.47
CA ALA A 54 -0.19 -2.61 2.23
C ALA A 54 0.98 -3.10 1.38
N CYS A 55 2.00 -3.58 2.07
CA CYS A 55 3.10 -4.29 1.47
C CYS A 55 2.67 -5.73 1.20
N GLY A 56 2.69 -6.13 -0.07
CA GLY A 56 2.33 -7.47 -0.52
C GLY A 56 3.53 -8.29 -0.97
N ALA A 57 3.29 -9.56 -1.28
CA ALA A 57 4.29 -10.44 -1.88
C ALA A 57 3.79 -11.05 -3.20
N ARG A 58 4.62 -10.95 -4.24
CA ARG A 58 4.45 -11.63 -5.52
C ARG A 58 5.53 -12.70 -5.68
N TRP A 59 5.08 -13.93 -5.88
CA TRP A 59 5.93 -15.10 -6.11
C TRP A 59 6.92 -14.87 -7.27
N PRO A 60 8.19 -15.34 -7.22
CA PRO A 60 8.80 -16.29 -6.28
C PRO A 60 9.35 -15.74 -4.96
N CYS A 61 9.13 -14.46 -4.65
CA CYS A 61 9.65 -13.86 -3.43
C CYS A 61 8.65 -13.94 -2.26
N ASN A 62 9.16 -14.20 -1.05
CA ASN A 62 8.41 -14.14 0.20
C ASN A 62 8.62 -12.81 0.97
N PHE A 63 9.35 -11.86 0.37
CA PHE A 63 9.60 -10.54 0.93
C PHE A 63 8.77 -9.48 0.20
N PHE A 64 8.42 -8.39 0.87
CA PHE A 64 7.47 -7.38 0.40
C PHE A 64 7.92 -6.66 -0.88
N ASN A 65 7.66 -7.30 -2.03
CA ASN A 65 8.11 -6.86 -3.35
C ASN A 65 6.99 -6.30 -4.22
N CYS A 66 5.79 -6.12 -3.66
CA CYS A 66 4.73 -5.40 -4.31
C CYS A 66 4.01 -4.46 -3.34
N ILE A 67 3.46 -3.39 -3.88
CA ILE A 67 2.46 -2.58 -3.20
C ILE A 67 1.10 -3.16 -3.57
N THR A 68 0.30 -3.44 -2.56
CA THR A 68 -1.05 -4.02 -2.74
C THR A 68 -2.08 -3.03 -2.25
N THR A 69 -3.08 -2.74 -3.07
CA THR A 69 -4.33 -2.13 -2.62
C THR A 69 -5.41 -3.20 -2.57
N VAL A 70 -6.18 -3.23 -1.47
CA VAL A 70 -7.28 -4.17 -1.26
C VAL A 70 -8.57 -3.36 -1.13
N ASP A 71 -9.56 -3.72 -1.96
CA ASP A 71 -10.92 -3.21 -1.86
C ASP A 71 -11.73 -4.11 -0.92
N LEU A 72 -12.12 -3.58 0.24
CA LEU A 72 -12.86 -4.31 1.27
C LEU A 72 -14.34 -4.52 0.91
N VAL A 73 -14.88 -3.76 -0.05
CA VAL A 73 -16.28 -3.82 -0.45
C VAL A 73 -16.44 -4.76 -1.64
N GLU A 74 -15.66 -4.54 -2.70
CA GLU A 74 -15.71 -5.36 -3.92
C GLU A 74 -14.86 -6.63 -3.82
N LYS A 75 -14.06 -6.76 -2.77
CA LYS A 75 -13.17 -7.92 -2.51
C LYS A 75 -12.15 -8.15 -3.62
N GLY A 76 -11.71 -7.07 -4.27
CA GLY A 76 -10.64 -7.07 -5.26
C GLY A 76 -9.30 -6.63 -4.66
N ALA A 77 -8.20 -6.89 -5.38
CA ALA A 77 -6.90 -6.32 -5.07
C ALA A 77 -6.12 -5.96 -6.34
N ASN A 78 -5.38 -4.86 -6.29
CA ASN A 78 -4.41 -4.48 -7.33
C ASN A 78 -3.00 -4.53 -6.75
N ASN A 79 -2.06 -5.04 -7.54
CA ASN A 79 -0.67 -5.21 -7.15
C ASN A 79 0.23 -4.44 -8.12
N TRP A 80 1.02 -3.52 -7.58
CA TRP A 80 2.09 -2.85 -8.31
C TRP A 80 3.41 -3.49 -7.90
N HIS A 81 4.23 -3.88 -8.86
CA HIS A 81 5.51 -4.55 -8.59
C HIS A 81 6.52 -4.22 -9.69
N GLU A 82 7.79 -4.14 -9.29
CA GLU A 82 8.93 -4.14 -10.20
C GLU A 82 9.92 -5.24 -9.79
N LEU A 83 10.70 -5.74 -10.73
CA LEU A 83 11.69 -6.77 -10.39
C LEU A 83 12.79 -6.14 -9.52
N GLY A 84 12.99 -6.69 -8.31
CA GLY A 84 13.99 -6.22 -7.37
C GLY A 84 13.50 -5.20 -6.34
N SER A 85 12.27 -4.68 -6.52
CA SER A 85 11.68 -3.70 -5.59
C SER A 85 11.40 -4.29 -4.22
N ALA A 86 11.82 -3.60 -3.16
CA ALA A 86 11.15 -3.65 -1.86
C ALA A 86 10.23 -2.42 -1.76
N SER A 87 9.08 -2.54 -1.11
CA SER A 87 8.10 -1.45 -1.04
C SER A 87 7.73 -1.09 0.39
N PHE A 88 7.57 0.20 0.66
CA PHE A 88 7.07 0.78 1.91
C PHE A 88 5.96 1.78 1.59
N PHE A 89 4.94 1.96 2.43
CA PHE A 89 3.82 2.88 2.16
C PHE A 89 3.68 3.93 3.27
N GLU A 90 3.40 5.19 2.90
CA GLU A 90 3.01 6.27 3.82
C GLU A 90 1.78 7.03 3.27
N ALA A 91 0.91 7.52 4.15
CA ALA A 91 -0.52 7.76 3.86
C ALA A 91 -0.84 9.07 3.08
N GLY A 92 -1.83 8.99 2.17
CA GLY A 92 -2.46 10.13 1.48
C GLY A 92 -2.20 10.18 -0.03
N VAL A 93 -1.02 9.74 -0.45
CA VAL A 93 -0.70 9.31 -1.82
C VAL A 93 0.03 7.99 -1.69
N VAL A 94 -0.05 7.09 -2.68
CA VAL A 94 0.72 5.85 -2.63
C VAL A 94 2.18 6.16 -2.94
N THR A 95 2.91 6.59 -1.92
CA THR A 95 4.35 6.83 -2.01
C THR A 95 5.11 5.61 -1.52
N SER A 96 6.10 5.17 -2.29
CA SER A 96 6.93 4.03 -1.91
C SER A 96 8.40 4.24 -2.22
N ILE A 97 9.27 3.81 -1.31
CA ILE A 97 10.70 3.69 -1.62
C ILE A 97 10.91 2.34 -2.26
N VAL A 98 11.36 2.34 -3.52
CA VAL A 98 11.75 1.16 -4.28
C VAL A 98 13.25 1.01 -4.23
N SER A 99 13.73 -0.16 -3.80
CA SER A 99 15.14 -0.55 -3.95
C SER A 99 15.33 -1.35 -5.24
N THR A 100 16.38 -1.10 -5.99
CA THR A 100 16.70 -1.82 -7.23
C THR A 100 17.74 -2.90 -6.96
N MET A 101 17.90 -3.85 -7.89
CA MET A 101 18.89 -4.94 -7.76
C MET A 101 20.33 -4.40 -7.81
N GLU A 102 20.52 -3.25 -8.45
CA GLU A 102 21.78 -2.56 -8.64
C GLU A 102 22.26 -1.83 -7.37
N GLY A 103 21.44 -1.79 -6.32
CA GLY A 103 21.75 -1.15 -5.05
C GLY A 103 21.32 0.32 -4.97
N ASP A 104 20.72 0.86 -6.04
CA ASP A 104 20.08 2.17 -6.05
C ASP A 104 18.65 2.09 -5.51
N GLY A 105 18.00 3.23 -5.28
CA GLY A 105 16.58 3.29 -4.99
C GLY A 105 15.95 4.59 -5.42
N TYR A 106 14.62 4.62 -5.52
CA TYR A 106 13.85 5.79 -5.90
C TYR A 106 12.56 5.88 -5.09
N ALA A 107 12.00 7.08 -4.97
CA ALA A 107 10.67 7.28 -4.44
C ALA A 107 9.66 7.24 -5.60
N LEU A 108 8.69 6.35 -5.51
CA LEU A 108 7.60 6.13 -6.44
C LEU A 108 6.33 6.84 -5.95
N LEU A 109 5.55 7.39 -6.87
CA LEU A 109 4.24 7.99 -6.64
C LEU A 109 3.21 7.29 -7.52
N LEU A 110 2.24 6.59 -6.91
CA LEU A 110 1.12 6.00 -7.64
C LEU A 110 -0.17 6.79 -7.41
N ASP A 111 -0.99 6.84 -8.45
CA ASP A 111 -2.37 7.30 -8.35
C ASP A 111 -3.18 6.32 -7.51
N ALA A 112 -3.83 6.81 -6.45
CA ALA A 112 -4.49 5.93 -5.49
C ALA A 112 -5.76 5.24 -6.03
N VAL A 113 -6.31 5.72 -7.16
CA VAL A 113 -7.55 5.21 -7.76
C VAL A 113 -7.25 4.18 -8.84
N THR A 114 -6.38 4.52 -9.78
CA THR A 114 -5.97 3.68 -10.91
C THR A 114 -4.82 2.73 -10.56
N PHE A 115 -4.05 3.08 -9.53
CA PHE A 115 -2.84 2.36 -9.11
C PHE A 115 -1.73 2.35 -10.18
N GLU A 116 -1.79 3.32 -11.10
CA GLU A 116 -0.77 3.58 -12.10
C GLU A 116 0.29 4.56 -11.59
N GLU A 117 1.50 4.46 -12.13
CA GLU A 117 2.58 5.37 -11.78
C GLU A 117 2.32 6.78 -12.31
N ILE A 118 2.40 7.77 -11.41
CA ILE A 118 2.34 9.20 -11.74
C ILE A 118 3.76 9.74 -11.96
N ALA A 119 4.68 9.38 -11.06
CA ALA A 119 6.05 9.89 -11.06
C ALA A 119 6.98 9.00 -10.24
N GLN A 120 8.29 9.14 -10.50
CA GLN A 120 9.35 8.61 -9.66
C GLN A 120 10.49 9.63 -9.53
N VAL A 121 11.25 9.56 -8.44
CA VAL A 121 12.44 10.39 -8.22
C VAL A 121 13.57 9.60 -7.58
N SER A 122 14.75 9.62 -8.20
CA SER A 122 15.96 8.98 -7.67
C SER A 122 16.87 10.00 -6.97
N PRO A 123 17.72 9.58 -6.00
CA PRO A 123 18.75 10.42 -5.41
C PRO A 123 19.69 11.07 -6.45
N THR A 124 19.91 10.40 -7.59
CA THR A 124 20.73 10.91 -8.69
C THR A 124 20.06 12.11 -9.38
N ASP A 125 18.73 12.14 -9.44
CA ASP A 125 17.97 13.28 -9.97
C ASP A 125 18.10 14.50 -9.06
N TYR A 126 18.17 14.31 -7.74
CA TYR A 126 18.38 15.40 -6.76
C TYR A 126 19.76 16.05 -6.90
N HIS A 127 20.82 15.26 -7.14
CA HIS A 127 22.16 15.81 -7.36
C HIS A 127 22.24 16.65 -8.65
N THR A 128 21.50 16.26 -9.68
CA THR A 128 21.42 17.00 -10.95
C THR A 128 20.54 18.26 -10.83
N ALA A 129 19.48 18.22 -10.02
CA ALA A 129 18.57 19.35 -9.80
C ALA A 129 19.12 20.41 -8.80
N SER A 130 19.93 20.02 -7.82
CA SER A 130 20.57 20.98 -6.90
C SER A 130 21.60 21.90 -7.57
N THR A 131 22.05 21.56 -8.79
CA THR A 131 22.87 22.43 -9.65
C THR A 131 22.06 23.24 -10.66
N ALA A 132 20.75 22.97 -10.82
CA ALA A 132 19.87 23.68 -11.74
C ALA A 132 18.59 24.14 -11.03
N ALA A 133 18.49 25.44 -10.75
CA ALA A 133 17.34 26.12 -10.15
C ALA A 133 15.98 25.51 -10.56
N GLY A 134 15.36 24.71 -9.69
CA GLY A 134 14.19 23.93 -10.08
C GLY A 134 13.41 23.30 -8.92
N PHE A 135 13.22 24.01 -7.80
CA PHE A 135 12.45 23.48 -6.66
C PHE A 135 10.99 23.97 -6.59
N GLN A 136 10.49 24.72 -7.58
CA GLN A 136 9.19 25.40 -7.46
C GLN A 136 7.96 24.66 -8.02
N ARG A 137 8.07 23.44 -8.57
CA ARG A 137 6.97 22.85 -9.38
C ARG A 137 6.09 21.79 -8.71
N ILE A 138 6.38 21.38 -7.48
CA ILE A 138 5.65 20.27 -6.83
C ILE A 138 4.46 20.77 -5.98
N TYR A 139 4.36 22.07 -5.68
CA TYR A 139 3.30 22.63 -4.81
C TYR A 139 2.25 23.51 -5.52
N ASP A 140 2.36 23.72 -6.83
CA ASP A 140 1.42 24.55 -7.60
C ASP A 140 0.52 23.69 -8.51
N LYS A 141 -0.40 22.90 -7.93
CA LYS A 141 -1.66 22.47 -8.58
C LYS A 141 -2.74 22.19 -7.55
#